data_AF-A0A2G9LLQ3-F1
#
_entry.id   AF-A0A2G9LLQ3-F1
#
_cell.length_a   1.000
_cell.length_b   1.000
_cell.length_c   1.000
_cell.angle_alpha   90.00
_cell.angle_beta   90.00
_cell.angle_gamma   90.00
#
_symmetry.space_group_name_H-M   'P 1'
#
loop_
_entity.id
_entity.type
_entity.pdbx_description
1 polymer ?
#
loop_
_entity_poly.entity_id
_entity_poly.type
_entity_poly.pdbx_seq_one_letter_code
_entity_poly.pdbx_strand_id
1 'polypeptide(L)'
;MNEKYLTEERKYRENLNLNPFNAEAHYNLGNVLYAEEKFEEAEKAYREAIKINPKFVDAHNAMGKLLQIYAEKPRVKYLTEWNSEITLPDPKKFSEAEKAYKTAIAIEPYYVEGHNNLANLLFKLGRLEEAKKEYEEILKILPDFADAHYNLGFILFNEGNFADAEKECRKAIAIEENFADAYEILGAVLLKTKRTNDGLKCLDKAVFLKPELMEEIGEIKRGMM
;
A
#
# COMPACT_ATOMS: atom_id res chain seq x y z
N MET A 1 -25.15 -4.20 -6.00
CA MET A 1 -24.42 -4.73 -7.18
C MET A 1 -24.42 -3.65 -8.24
N ASN A 2 -23.26 -3.20 -8.69
CA ASN A 2 -23.14 -2.06 -9.60
C ASN A 2 -23.33 -2.54 -11.05
N GLU A 3 -24.32 -1.99 -11.77
CA GLU A 3 -24.66 -2.42 -13.15
C GLU A 3 -23.48 -2.34 -14.12
N LYS A 4 -22.53 -1.43 -13.88
CA LYS A 4 -21.30 -1.29 -14.66
C LYS A 4 -20.40 -2.53 -14.57
N TYR A 5 -20.21 -3.10 -13.38
CA TYR A 5 -19.34 -4.27 -13.21
C TYR A 5 -19.95 -5.54 -13.82
N LEU A 6 -21.27 -5.70 -13.75
CA LEU A 6 -21.97 -6.82 -14.38
C LEU A 6 -21.83 -6.83 -15.92
N THR A 7 -21.84 -5.65 -16.54
CA THR A 7 -21.67 -5.53 -17.99
C THR A 7 -20.22 -5.78 -18.41
N GLU A 8 -19.25 -5.31 -17.64
CA GLU A 8 -17.82 -5.57 -17.87
C GLU A 8 -17.46 -7.05 -17.65
N GLU A 9 -17.94 -7.68 -16.58
CA GLU A 9 -17.74 -9.10 -16.30
C GLU A 9 -18.24 -9.97 -17.47
N ARG A 10 -19.48 -9.72 -17.93
CA ARG A 10 -20.07 -10.45 -19.06
C ARG A 10 -19.22 -10.32 -20.32
N LYS A 11 -18.77 -9.10 -20.63
CA LYS A 11 -17.93 -8.82 -21.80
C LYS A 11 -16.63 -9.63 -21.79
N TYR A 12 -15.95 -9.71 -20.64
CA TYR A 12 -14.71 -10.49 -20.55
C TYR A 12 -14.97 -11.99 -20.63
N ARG A 13 -16.04 -12.49 -20.00
CA ARG A 13 -16.44 -13.91 -20.12
C ARG A 13 -16.79 -14.29 -21.56
N GLU A 14 -17.50 -13.44 -22.30
CA GLU A 14 -17.78 -13.64 -23.73
C GLU A 14 -16.48 -13.63 -24.57
N ASN A 15 -15.56 -12.72 -24.29
CA ASN A 15 -14.24 -12.70 -24.95
C ASN A 15 -13.48 -14.01 -24.73
N LEU A 16 -13.48 -14.53 -23.50
CA LEU A 16 -12.82 -15.78 -23.14
C LEU A 16 -13.50 -17.02 -23.73
N ASN A 17 -14.81 -16.97 -24.01
CA ASN A 17 -15.49 -18.02 -24.78
C ASN A 17 -14.99 -18.07 -26.23
N LEU A 18 -14.67 -16.92 -26.83
CA LEU A 18 -14.13 -16.83 -28.19
C LEU A 18 -12.63 -17.13 -28.24
N ASN A 19 -11.88 -16.70 -27.23
CA ASN A 19 -10.46 -16.93 -27.10
C ASN A 19 -10.05 -17.22 -25.64
N PRO A 20 -10.01 -18.50 -25.22
CA PRO A 20 -9.66 -18.89 -23.85
C PRO A 20 -8.21 -18.57 -23.45
N PHE A 21 -7.33 -18.35 -24.43
CA PHE A 21 -5.89 -18.10 -24.22
C PHE A 21 -5.54 -16.62 -24.24
N ASN A 22 -6.50 -15.73 -23.96
CA ASN A 22 -6.26 -14.30 -23.86
C ASN A 22 -5.90 -13.92 -22.41
N ALA A 23 -4.60 -13.75 -22.13
CA ALA A 23 -4.11 -13.36 -20.81
C ALA A 23 -4.71 -12.02 -20.33
N GLU A 24 -4.83 -11.05 -21.23
CA GLU A 24 -5.37 -9.71 -20.94
C GLU A 24 -6.85 -9.79 -20.51
N ALA A 25 -7.64 -10.63 -21.16
CA ALA A 25 -9.05 -10.81 -20.80
C ALA A 25 -9.22 -11.51 -19.44
N HIS A 26 -8.36 -12.49 -19.12
CA HIS A 26 -8.33 -13.11 -17.79
C HIS A 26 -7.90 -12.12 -16.72
N TYR A 27 -6.87 -11.31 -16.97
CA TYR A 27 -6.43 -10.27 -16.05
C TYR A 27 -7.53 -9.23 -15.78
N ASN A 28 -8.15 -8.70 -16.84
CA ASN A 28 -9.21 -7.71 -16.69
C ASN A 28 -10.47 -8.28 -16.03
N LEU A 29 -10.83 -9.55 -16.31
CA LEU A 29 -11.88 -10.25 -15.57
C LEU A 29 -11.52 -10.33 -14.09
N GLY A 30 -10.27 -10.66 -13.76
CA GLY A 30 -9.76 -10.67 -12.39
C GLY A 30 -9.91 -9.31 -11.69
N ASN A 31 -9.59 -8.21 -12.38
CA ASN A 31 -9.75 -6.85 -11.85
C ASN A 31 -11.21 -6.49 -11.54
N VAL A 32 -12.14 -6.86 -12.43
CA VAL A 32 -13.58 -6.65 -12.20
C VAL A 32 -14.05 -7.46 -10.99
N LEU A 33 -13.69 -8.74 -10.93
CA LEU A 33 -14.05 -9.63 -9.83
C LEU A 33 -13.45 -9.15 -8.49
N TYR A 34 -12.23 -8.62 -8.52
CA TYR A 34 -11.56 -8.02 -7.37
C TYR A 34 -12.33 -6.79 -6.86
N ALA A 35 -12.76 -5.90 -7.76
CA ALA A 35 -13.56 -4.73 -7.41
C ALA A 35 -14.95 -5.09 -6.86
N GLU A 36 -15.48 -6.27 -7.21
CA GLU A 36 -16.70 -6.84 -6.64
C GLU A 36 -16.46 -7.69 -5.38
N GLU A 37 -15.23 -7.72 -4.85
CA GLU A 37 -14.81 -8.52 -3.70
C GLU A 37 -14.98 -10.05 -3.88
N LYS A 38 -15.15 -10.52 -5.12
CA LYS A 38 -15.18 -11.95 -5.50
C LYS A 38 -13.75 -12.49 -5.61
N PHE A 39 -13.02 -12.43 -4.49
CA PHE A 39 -11.58 -12.67 -4.43
C PHE A 39 -11.17 -14.05 -4.93
N GLU A 40 -11.94 -15.10 -4.65
CA GLU A 40 -11.62 -16.47 -5.07
C GLU A 40 -11.73 -16.66 -6.59
N GLU A 41 -12.67 -15.96 -7.23
CA GLU A 41 -12.80 -15.96 -8.69
C GLU A 41 -11.71 -15.08 -9.33
N ALA A 42 -11.41 -13.93 -8.71
CA ALA A 42 -10.31 -13.06 -9.14
C ALA A 42 -8.97 -13.81 -9.12
N GLU A 43 -8.71 -14.61 -8.07
CA GLU A 43 -7.50 -15.43 -7.97
C GLU A 43 -7.37 -16.39 -9.15
N LYS A 44 -8.45 -17.09 -9.51
CA LYS A 44 -8.46 -18.02 -10.63
C LYS A 44 -8.17 -17.31 -11.95
N ALA A 45 -8.78 -16.15 -12.16
CA ALA A 45 -8.58 -15.35 -13.36
C ALA A 45 -7.12 -14.87 -13.48
N TYR A 46 -6.55 -14.30 -12.42
CA TYR A 46 -5.14 -13.90 -12.41
C TYR A 46 -4.19 -15.09 -12.63
N ARG A 47 -4.48 -16.26 -12.04
CA ARG A 47 -3.67 -17.47 -12.25
C ARG A 47 -3.69 -17.94 -13.70
N GLU A 48 -4.84 -17.93 -14.37
CA GLU A 48 -4.89 -18.26 -15.80
C GLU A 48 -4.17 -17.20 -16.66
N ALA A 49 -4.30 -15.91 -16.34
CA ALA A 49 -3.53 -14.85 -17.00
C ALA A 49 -2.00 -15.09 -16.91
N ILE A 50 -1.49 -15.39 -15.71
CA ILE A 50 -0.06 -15.68 -15.46
C ILE A 50 0.36 -16.99 -16.14
N LYS A 51 -0.50 -18.00 -16.18
CA LYS A 51 -0.22 -19.27 -16.86
C LYS A 51 -0.08 -19.10 -18.37
N ILE A 52 -0.92 -18.28 -18.97
CA ILE A 52 -0.88 -17.95 -20.41
C ILE A 52 0.32 -17.06 -20.72
N ASN A 53 0.55 -16.03 -19.91
CA ASN A 53 1.69 -15.12 -20.02
C ASN A 53 2.45 -15.03 -18.69
N PRO A 54 3.50 -15.85 -18.48
CA PRO A 54 4.29 -15.83 -17.25
C PRO A 54 5.04 -14.53 -16.99
N LYS A 55 5.21 -13.68 -18.00
CA LYS A 55 5.86 -12.36 -17.91
C LYS A 55 4.84 -11.21 -17.81
N PHE A 56 3.59 -11.49 -17.48
CA PHE A 56 2.57 -10.46 -17.34
C PHE A 56 2.73 -9.71 -16.01
N VAL A 57 3.39 -8.55 -16.05
CA VAL A 57 3.74 -7.73 -14.88
C VAL A 57 2.50 -7.37 -14.05
N ASP A 58 1.47 -6.81 -14.70
CA ASP A 58 0.25 -6.36 -14.02
C ASP A 58 -0.49 -7.51 -13.32
N ALA A 59 -0.50 -8.70 -13.92
CA ALA A 59 -1.13 -9.87 -13.32
C ALA A 59 -0.38 -10.38 -12.08
N HIS A 60 0.96 -10.36 -12.07
CA HIS A 60 1.75 -10.68 -10.88
C HIS A 60 1.53 -9.64 -9.77
N ASN A 61 1.50 -8.35 -10.12
CA ASN A 61 1.24 -7.28 -9.16
C ASN A 61 -0.17 -7.39 -8.55
N ALA A 62 -1.21 -7.58 -9.38
CA ALA A 62 -2.58 -7.78 -8.92
C ALA A 62 -2.74 -9.04 -8.05
N MET A 63 -2.05 -10.13 -8.40
CA MET A 63 -2.00 -11.34 -7.59
C MET A 63 -1.35 -11.06 -6.21
N GLY A 64 -0.29 -10.25 -6.15
CA GLY A 64 0.34 -9.82 -4.91
C GLY A 64 -0.63 -9.07 -3.99
N LYS A 65 -1.39 -8.10 -4.54
CA LYS A 65 -2.41 -7.33 -3.80
C LYS A 65 -3.49 -8.24 -3.24
N LEU A 66 -3.98 -9.18 -4.04
CA LEU A 66 -4.98 -10.17 -3.64
C LEU A 66 -4.47 -11.10 -2.52
N LEU A 67 -3.24 -11.60 -2.66
CA LEU A 67 -2.61 -12.47 -1.66
C LEU A 67 -2.39 -11.74 -0.33
N GLN A 68 -2.09 -10.44 -0.38
CA GLN A 68 -1.97 -9.61 0.80
C GLN A 68 -3.33 -9.46 1.50
N ILE A 69 -4.43 -9.25 0.78
CA ILE A 69 -5.78 -9.28 1.38
C ILE A 69 -6.04 -10.62 2.08
N TYR A 70 -5.71 -11.75 1.43
CA TYR A 70 -5.87 -13.05 2.06
C TYR A 70 -5.00 -13.24 3.30
N ALA A 71 -3.81 -12.65 3.33
CA ALA A 71 -2.94 -12.69 4.49
C ALA A 71 -3.54 -11.90 5.67
N GLU A 72 -4.25 -10.82 5.38
CA GLU A 72 -4.86 -9.93 6.37
C GLU A 72 -6.25 -10.38 6.82
N LYS A 73 -6.93 -11.19 6.01
CA LYS A 73 -8.24 -11.74 6.35
C LYS A 73 -8.17 -12.60 7.62
N PRO A 74 -9.10 -12.40 8.56
CA PRO A 74 -9.17 -13.20 9.77
C PRO A 74 -9.23 -14.70 9.50
N ARG A 75 -8.30 -15.46 10.10
CA ARG A 75 -8.42 -16.92 10.16
C ARG A 75 -8.71 -17.34 11.60
N VAL A 76 -9.86 -17.97 11.80
CA VAL A 76 -10.19 -18.62 13.09
C VAL A 76 -9.28 -19.83 13.24
N LYS A 77 -8.31 -19.75 14.15
CA LYS A 77 -7.31 -20.80 14.32
C LYS A 77 -7.82 -21.94 15.22
N TYR A 78 -8.72 -21.66 16.18
CA TYR A 78 -9.29 -22.66 17.09
C TYR A 78 -10.65 -22.24 17.65
N LEU A 79 -11.61 -23.18 17.72
CA LEU A 79 -12.75 -23.15 18.64
C LEU A 79 -12.41 -24.10 19.80
N THR A 80 -11.86 -23.58 20.91
CA THR A 80 -11.82 -24.30 22.18
C THR A 80 -12.38 -23.42 23.29
N GLU A 81 -12.87 -24.06 24.35
CA GLU A 81 -13.83 -23.58 25.37
C GLU A 81 -13.50 -22.26 26.12
N TRP A 82 -12.38 -21.61 25.82
CA TRP A 82 -12.02 -20.28 26.32
C TRP A 82 -12.14 -19.26 25.19
N ASN A 83 -13.37 -18.78 24.97
CA ASN A 83 -13.72 -17.78 23.96
C ASN A 83 -12.91 -16.48 24.12
N SER A 84 -11.83 -16.38 23.35
CA SER A 84 -11.46 -15.14 22.67
C SER A 84 -10.99 -15.54 21.28
N GLU A 85 -11.69 -15.06 20.25
CA GLU A 85 -11.41 -15.36 18.86
C GLU A 85 -10.08 -14.70 18.46
N ILE A 86 -8.96 -15.37 18.73
CA ILE A 86 -7.64 -14.89 18.32
C ILE A 86 -7.52 -15.11 16.81
N THR A 87 -7.82 -14.03 16.10
CA THR A 87 -7.61 -13.87 14.67
C THR A 87 -6.14 -13.56 14.41
N LEU A 88 -5.46 -14.37 13.60
CA LEU A 88 -4.07 -14.10 13.21
C LEU A 88 -3.92 -14.01 11.69
N PRO A 89 -3.08 -13.10 11.18
CA PRO A 89 -2.69 -13.06 9.77
C PRO A 89 -2.03 -14.36 9.31
N ASP A 90 -2.12 -14.68 8.01
CA ASP A 90 -1.46 -15.86 7.43
C ASP A 90 -0.06 -15.51 6.90
N PRO A 91 1.04 -15.88 7.61
CA PRO A 91 2.40 -15.53 7.20
C PRO A 91 2.79 -16.16 5.86
N LYS A 92 2.18 -17.30 5.49
CA LYS A 92 2.42 -17.92 4.20
C LYS A 92 1.89 -17.04 3.06
N LYS A 93 0.73 -16.40 3.26
CA LYS A 93 0.13 -15.52 2.26
C LYS A 93 0.90 -14.21 2.09
N PHE A 94 1.46 -13.65 3.16
CA PHE A 94 2.40 -12.53 3.02
C PHE A 94 3.65 -12.92 2.21
N SER A 95 4.20 -14.11 2.43
CA SER A 95 5.35 -14.60 1.64
C SER A 95 4.99 -14.82 0.17
N GLU A 96 3.80 -15.35 -0.13
CA GLU A 96 3.30 -15.49 -1.50
C GLU A 96 3.11 -14.10 -2.17
N ALA A 97 2.58 -13.11 -1.44
CA ALA A 97 2.40 -11.73 -1.93
C ALA A 97 3.74 -11.06 -2.25
N GLU A 98 4.71 -11.12 -1.32
CA GLU A 98 6.07 -10.59 -1.53
C GLU A 98 6.72 -11.20 -2.77
N LYS A 99 6.59 -12.53 -2.96
CA LYS A 99 7.13 -13.21 -4.14
C LYS A 99 6.47 -12.73 -5.43
N ALA A 100 5.17 -12.48 -5.42
CA ALA A 100 4.45 -11.97 -6.59
C ALA A 100 4.94 -10.56 -6.98
N TYR A 101 5.07 -9.64 -6.01
CA TYR A 101 5.62 -8.30 -6.26
C TYR A 101 7.07 -8.35 -6.76
N LYS A 102 7.94 -9.16 -6.13
CA LYS A 102 9.32 -9.37 -6.58
C LYS A 102 9.39 -9.95 -7.99
N THR A 103 8.43 -10.79 -8.38
CA THR A 103 8.35 -11.33 -9.74
C THR A 103 7.98 -10.22 -10.75
N ALA A 104 7.00 -9.37 -10.42
CA ALA A 104 6.65 -8.21 -11.26
C ALA A 104 7.86 -7.29 -11.47
N ILE A 105 8.57 -6.92 -10.40
CA ILE A 105 9.78 -6.08 -10.46
C ILE A 105 10.92 -6.78 -11.24
N ALA A 106 11.09 -8.10 -11.08
CA ALA A 106 12.11 -8.83 -11.83
C ALA A 106 11.83 -8.88 -13.34
N ILE A 107 10.57 -8.83 -13.75
CA ILE A 107 10.18 -8.75 -15.16
C ILE A 107 10.36 -7.32 -15.67
N GLU A 108 9.92 -6.32 -14.90
CA GLU A 108 10.04 -4.90 -15.24
C GLU A 108 10.62 -4.09 -14.06
N PRO A 109 11.95 -3.86 -14.06
CA PRO A 109 12.64 -3.20 -12.94
C PRO A 109 12.28 -1.73 -12.72
N TYR A 110 11.55 -1.11 -13.65
CA TYR A 110 11.13 0.29 -13.54
C TYR A 110 9.64 0.43 -13.18
N TYR A 111 8.99 -0.68 -12.82
CA TYR A 111 7.56 -0.72 -12.50
C TYR A 111 7.28 -0.16 -11.10
N VAL A 112 7.02 1.15 -11.03
CA VAL A 112 6.83 1.92 -9.79
C VAL A 112 5.75 1.33 -8.88
N GLU A 113 4.62 0.89 -9.43
CA GLU A 113 3.53 0.32 -8.61
C GLU A 113 3.97 -0.97 -7.88
N GLY A 114 4.78 -1.81 -8.53
CA GLY A 114 5.30 -3.03 -7.93
C GLY A 114 6.27 -2.74 -6.78
N HIS A 115 7.18 -1.78 -6.96
CA HIS A 115 8.06 -1.30 -5.90
C HIS A 115 7.26 -0.71 -4.74
N ASN A 116 6.25 0.13 -5.02
CA ASN A 116 5.41 0.73 -3.98
C ASN A 116 4.64 -0.31 -3.18
N ASN A 117 4.02 -1.29 -3.85
CA ASN A 117 3.30 -2.37 -3.18
C ASN A 117 4.23 -3.25 -2.34
N LEU A 118 5.43 -3.54 -2.83
CA LEU A 118 6.45 -4.27 -2.06
C LEU A 118 6.92 -3.47 -0.84
N ALA A 119 7.22 -2.18 -1.01
CA ALA A 119 7.65 -1.29 0.06
C ALA A 119 6.60 -1.21 1.18
N ASN A 120 5.33 -0.99 0.81
CA ASN A 120 4.21 -0.95 1.76
C ASN A 120 4.03 -2.27 2.51
N LEU A 121 4.14 -3.41 1.82
CA LEU A 121 4.10 -4.73 2.47
C LEU A 121 5.24 -4.91 3.46
N LEU A 122 6.48 -4.58 3.07
CA LEU A 122 7.66 -4.69 3.93
C LEU A 122 7.55 -3.78 5.15
N PHE A 123 7.07 -2.55 4.96
CA PHE A 123 6.81 -1.59 6.01
C PHE A 123 5.81 -2.15 7.04
N LYS A 124 4.68 -2.69 6.57
CA LYS A 124 3.66 -3.33 7.42
C LYS A 124 4.20 -4.52 8.21
N LEU A 125 5.14 -5.26 7.64
CA LEU A 125 5.81 -6.38 8.29
C LEU A 125 6.95 -5.95 9.25
N GLY A 126 7.19 -4.64 9.41
CA GLY A 126 8.26 -4.10 10.25
C GLY A 126 9.66 -4.24 9.65
N ARG A 127 9.78 -4.64 8.38
CA ARG A 127 11.06 -4.76 7.65
C ARG A 127 11.46 -3.41 7.07
N LEU A 128 11.64 -2.42 7.95
CA LEU A 128 11.77 -1.00 7.58
C LEU A 128 12.97 -0.72 6.67
N GLU A 129 14.12 -1.36 6.91
CA GLU A 129 15.32 -1.20 6.06
C GLU A 129 15.11 -1.69 4.62
N GLU A 130 14.31 -2.75 4.44
CA GLU A 130 13.98 -3.24 3.11
C GLU A 130 12.94 -2.34 2.45
N ALA A 131 11.92 -1.88 3.19
CA ALA A 131 10.94 -0.92 2.69
C ALA A 131 11.60 0.38 2.22
N LYS A 132 12.54 0.91 3.01
CA LYS A 132 13.34 2.11 2.70
C LYS A 132 14.04 1.99 1.35
N LYS A 133 14.71 0.86 1.10
CA LYS A 133 15.37 0.60 -0.19
C LYS A 133 14.40 0.64 -1.36
N GLU A 134 13.23 0.02 -1.21
CA GLU A 134 12.22 0.03 -2.27
C GLU A 134 11.66 1.43 -2.52
N TYR A 135 11.42 2.24 -1.49
CA TYR A 135 11.05 3.65 -1.66
C TYR A 135 12.17 4.47 -2.33
N GLU A 136 13.42 4.22 -2.01
CA GLU A 136 14.57 4.85 -2.68
C GLU A 136 14.66 4.45 -4.17
N GLU A 137 14.37 3.19 -4.52
CA GLU A 137 14.27 2.78 -5.94
C GLU A 137 13.14 3.51 -6.67
N ILE A 138 11.97 3.67 -6.04
CA ILE A 138 10.88 4.48 -6.62
C ILE A 138 11.37 5.89 -6.93
N LEU A 139 12.06 6.54 -6.00
CA LEU A 139 12.54 7.92 -6.18
C LEU A 139 13.67 8.06 -7.20
N LYS A 140 14.40 6.97 -7.53
CA LYS A 140 15.33 6.96 -8.68
C LYS A 140 14.58 6.97 -10.01
N ILE A 141 13.40 6.34 -10.07
CA ILE A 141 12.58 6.20 -11.28
C ILE A 141 11.70 7.43 -11.46
N LEU A 142 11.01 7.83 -10.39
CA LEU A 142 10.06 8.92 -10.32
C LEU A 142 10.38 9.79 -9.10
N PRO A 143 11.26 10.81 -9.25
CA PRO A 143 11.67 11.67 -8.15
C PRO A 143 10.52 12.43 -7.48
N ASP A 144 9.44 12.71 -8.22
CA ASP A 144 8.29 13.47 -7.71
C ASP A 144 7.16 12.54 -7.22
N PHE A 145 7.50 11.44 -6.55
CA PHE A 145 6.53 10.51 -5.96
C PHE A 145 6.32 10.82 -4.47
N ALA A 146 5.25 11.56 -4.16
CA ALA A 146 4.99 12.09 -2.83
C ALA A 146 4.91 11.02 -1.74
N ASP A 147 4.23 9.89 -2.01
CA ASP A 147 4.09 8.79 -1.05
C ASP A 147 5.43 8.18 -0.62
N ALA A 148 6.40 8.03 -1.54
CA ALA A 148 7.72 7.50 -1.18
C ALA A 148 8.49 8.50 -0.31
N HIS A 149 8.42 9.80 -0.60
CA HIS A 149 8.99 10.83 0.25
C HIS A 149 8.37 10.84 1.65
N TYR A 150 7.04 10.74 1.74
CA TYR A 150 6.33 10.65 3.01
C TYR A 150 6.77 9.43 3.82
N ASN A 151 6.74 8.24 3.21
CA ASN A 151 7.08 6.99 3.91
C ASN A 151 8.55 6.95 4.34
N LEU A 152 9.48 7.48 3.53
CA LEU A 152 10.88 7.66 3.95
C LEU A 152 10.98 8.63 5.12
N GLY A 153 10.26 9.76 5.08
CA GLY A 153 10.19 10.72 6.18
C GLY A 153 9.71 10.08 7.48
N PHE A 154 8.68 9.23 7.41
CA PHE A 154 8.18 8.47 8.55
C PHE A 154 9.23 7.49 9.11
N ILE A 155 9.89 6.71 8.25
CA ILE A 155 10.93 5.76 8.67
C ILE A 155 12.09 6.51 9.35
N LEU A 156 12.59 7.57 8.72
CA LEU A 156 13.68 8.40 9.23
C LEU A 156 13.33 9.08 10.56
N PHE A 157 12.09 9.50 10.75
CA PHE A 157 11.61 10.04 12.02
C PHE A 157 11.71 9.00 13.14
N ASN A 158 11.29 7.76 12.88
CA ASN A 158 11.37 6.67 13.86
C ASN A 158 12.81 6.23 14.15
N GLU A 159 13.71 6.35 13.17
CA GLU A 159 15.16 6.17 13.36
C GLU A 159 15.80 7.32 14.17
N GLY A 160 15.08 8.42 14.40
CA GLY A 160 15.59 9.63 15.07
C GLY A 160 16.41 10.54 14.16
N ASN A 161 16.46 10.27 12.85
CA ASN A 161 17.11 11.11 11.86
C ASN A 161 16.18 12.26 11.43
N PHE A 162 15.99 13.22 12.34
CA PHE A 162 15.02 14.31 12.17
C PHE A 162 15.36 15.26 11.01
N ALA A 163 16.63 15.45 10.69
CA ALA A 163 17.04 16.35 9.61
C ALA A 163 16.62 15.81 8.23
N ASP A 164 16.90 14.52 7.98
CA ASP A 164 16.49 13.90 6.72
C ASP A 164 14.97 13.65 6.69
N ALA A 165 14.35 13.33 7.83
CA ALA A 165 12.89 13.24 7.92
C ALA A 165 12.20 14.56 7.52
N GLU A 166 12.66 15.70 8.05
CA GLU A 166 12.15 17.02 7.67
C GLU A 166 12.29 17.26 6.16
N LYS A 167 13.45 16.93 5.59
CA LYS A 167 13.73 17.11 4.16
C LYS A 167 12.75 16.32 3.30
N GLU A 168 12.54 15.04 3.61
CA GLU A 168 11.65 14.19 2.82
C GLU A 168 10.17 14.58 2.98
N CYS A 169 9.70 14.89 4.19
CA CYS A 169 8.33 15.38 4.39
C CYS A 169 8.07 16.71 3.65
N ARG A 170 9.04 17.62 3.61
CA ARG A 170 8.92 18.88 2.86
C ARG A 170 8.81 18.65 1.35
N LYS A 171 9.53 17.67 0.80
CA LYS A 171 9.38 17.29 -0.62
C LYS A 171 8.00 16.72 -0.90
N ALA A 172 7.51 15.80 -0.05
CA ALA A 172 6.17 15.25 -0.19
C ALA A 172 5.10 16.36 -0.24
N ILE A 173 5.18 17.33 0.68
CA ILE A 173 4.28 18.50 0.72
C ILE A 173 4.44 19.42 -0.49
N ALA A 174 5.66 19.58 -1.02
CA ALA A 174 5.90 20.41 -2.19
C ALA A 174 5.31 19.79 -3.47
N ILE A 175 5.27 18.46 -3.55
CA ILE A 175 4.64 17.71 -4.65
C ILE A 175 3.12 17.68 -4.46
N GLU A 176 2.65 17.39 -3.25
CA GLU A 176 1.23 17.32 -2.89
C GLU A 176 0.92 18.24 -1.70
N GLU A 177 0.41 19.44 -2.00
CA GLU A 177 0.11 20.46 -0.99
C GLU A 177 -0.97 20.03 0.03
N ASN A 178 -1.82 19.07 -0.33
CA ASN A 178 -2.91 18.58 0.52
C ASN A 178 -2.59 17.22 1.17
N PHE A 179 -1.31 16.95 1.47
CA PHE A 179 -0.88 15.69 2.08
C PHE A 179 -0.88 15.77 3.62
N ALA A 180 -2.02 15.43 4.23
CA ALA A 180 -2.23 15.54 5.68
C ALA A 180 -1.19 14.76 6.51
N ASP A 181 -0.92 13.50 6.15
CA ASP A 181 -0.01 12.63 6.91
C ASP A 181 1.45 13.14 6.83
N ALA A 182 1.86 13.76 5.72
CA ALA A 182 3.18 14.39 5.61
C ALA A 182 3.32 15.65 6.50
N TYR A 183 2.25 16.44 6.64
CA TYR A 183 2.22 17.56 7.58
C TYR A 183 2.27 17.10 9.04
N GLU A 184 1.64 15.97 9.36
CA GLU A 184 1.68 15.39 10.70
C GLU A 184 3.12 15.03 11.09
N ILE A 185 3.81 14.25 10.24
CA ILE A 185 5.20 13.85 10.50
C ILE A 185 6.13 15.06 10.53
N LEU A 186 5.97 16.03 9.61
CA LEU A 186 6.75 17.27 9.66
C LEU A 186 6.51 18.03 10.98
N GLY A 187 5.26 18.11 11.42
CA GLY A 187 4.90 18.69 12.71
C GLY A 187 5.61 18.02 13.87
N ALA A 188 5.56 16.68 13.93
CA ALA A 188 6.24 15.88 14.95
C ALA A 188 7.77 16.09 14.94
N VAL A 189 8.39 16.09 13.76
CA VAL A 189 9.83 16.36 13.56
C VAL A 189 10.21 17.75 14.11
N LEU A 190 9.42 18.78 13.79
CA LEU A 190 9.66 20.15 14.23
C LEU A 190 9.53 20.30 15.76
N LEU A 191 8.58 19.60 16.37
CA LEU A 191 8.43 19.57 17.82
C LEU A 191 9.63 18.88 18.50
N LYS A 192 10.10 17.74 17.97
CA LYS A 192 11.30 17.04 18.48
C LYS A 192 12.57 17.89 18.36
N THR A 193 12.64 18.76 17.36
CA THR A 193 13.76 19.69 17.15
C THR A 193 13.56 21.06 17.81
N LYS A 194 12.58 21.20 18.72
CA LYS A 194 12.27 22.41 19.52
C LYS A 194 11.81 23.62 18.70
N ARG A 195 11.34 23.41 17.47
CA ARG A 195 10.76 24.44 16.59
C ARG A 195 9.24 24.48 16.79
N THR A 196 8.81 24.75 18.03
CA THR A 196 7.44 24.52 18.48
C THR A 196 6.39 25.24 17.64
N ASN A 197 6.58 26.52 17.35
CA ASN A 197 5.60 27.31 16.59
C ASN A 197 5.40 26.78 15.16
N ASP A 198 6.48 26.36 14.49
CA ASP A 198 6.39 25.79 13.14
C ASP A 198 5.70 24.42 13.18
N GLY A 199 6.07 23.59 14.17
CA GLY A 199 5.48 22.26 14.35
C GLY A 199 3.97 22.32 14.58
N LEU A 200 3.50 23.21 15.46
CA LEU A 200 2.07 23.39 15.72
C LEU A 200 1.30 23.85 14.47
N LYS A 201 1.88 24.73 13.65
CA LYS A 201 1.26 25.15 12.37
C LYS A 201 1.12 23.98 11.40
N CYS A 202 2.12 23.11 11.30
CA CYS A 202 2.04 21.91 10.48
C CYS A 202 0.94 20.97 10.98
N LEU A 203 0.86 20.75 12.29
CA LEU A 203 -0.21 19.94 12.89
C LEU A 203 -1.60 20.56 12.69
N ASP A 204 -1.75 21.88 12.78
CA ASP A 204 -3.01 22.57 12.46
C ASP A 204 -3.42 22.34 11.01
N LYS A 205 -2.46 22.38 10.07
CA LYS A 205 -2.72 22.09 8.66
C LYS A 205 -3.11 20.62 8.46
N ALA A 206 -2.48 19.67 9.15
CA ALA A 206 -2.85 18.25 9.11
C ALA A 206 -4.30 18.04 9.56
N VAL A 207 -4.70 18.61 10.71
CA VAL A 207 -6.08 18.56 11.22
C VAL A 207 -7.07 19.25 10.27
N PHE A 208 -6.67 20.38 9.67
CA PHE A 208 -7.53 21.07 8.70
C PHE A 208 -7.83 20.20 7.47
N LEU A 209 -6.82 19.47 6.98
CA LEU A 209 -6.97 18.56 5.82
C LEU A 209 -7.69 17.27 6.19
N LYS A 210 -7.47 16.75 7.40
CA LYS A 210 -8.01 15.49 7.92
C LYS A 210 -8.52 15.70 9.35
N PRO A 211 -9.76 16.16 9.53
CA PRO A 211 -10.33 16.48 10.85
C PRO A 211 -10.32 15.33 11.85
N GLU A 212 -10.24 14.08 11.36
CA GLU A 212 -10.16 12.87 12.18
C GLU A 212 -8.89 12.83 13.04
N LEU A 213 -7.82 13.54 12.65
CA LEU A 213 -6.58 13.65 13.42
C LEU A 213 -6.70 14.58 14.63
N MET A 214 -7.81 15.30 14.80
CA MET A 214 -7.97 16.32 15.84
C MET A 214 -7.76 15.78 17.26
N GLU A 215 -8.25 14.57 17.55
CA GLU A 215 -8.14 13.96 18.88
C GLU A 215 -6.69 13.64 19.21
N GLU A 216 -6.03 12.85 18.34
CA GLU A 216 -4.63 12.44 18.47
C GLU A 216 -3.68 13.64 18.56
N ILE A 217 -3.79 14.58 17.62
CA ILE A 217 -2.96 15.79 17.62
C ILE A 217 -3.28 16.68 18.84
N GLY A 218 -4.53 16.69 19.31
CA GLY A 218 -4.94 17.40 20.51
C GLY A 218 -4.22 16.89 21.76
N GLU A 219 -3.99 15.59 21.88
CA GLU A 219 -3.21 15.00 22.98
C GLU A 219 -1.74 15.41 22.94
N ILE A 220 -1.13 15.38 21.75
CA ILE A 220 0.26 15.83 21.55
C ILE A 220 0.43 17.27 22.02
N LYS A 221 -0.50 18.15 21.65
CA LYS A 221 -0.47 19.57 22.04
C LYS A 221 -0.64 19.75 23.54
N ARG A 222 -1.55 19.00 24.18
CA ARG A 222 -1.78 19.05 25.64
C ARG A 222 -0.57 18.59 26.44
N GLY A 223 0.15 17.57 25.98
CA GLY A 223 1.36 17.07 26.65
C GLY A 223 2.57 18.01 26.60
N MET A 224 2.48 19.12 25.86
CA MET A 224 3.56 20.10 25.68
C MET A 224 3.36 21.42 26.43
N MET A 225 2.16 21.64 27.01
CA MET A 225 1.84 22.78 27.87
C MET A 225 2.14 22.45 29.34
#